data_AF-A0A9Q0ZZ64-F1
#
_entry.id   AF-A0A9Q0ZZ64-F1
#
_cell.length_a   1.000
_cell.length_b   1.000
_cell.length_c   1.000
_cell.angle_alpha   90.00
_cell.angle_beta   90.00
_cell.angle_gamma   90.00
#
_symmetry.space_group_name_H-M   'P 1'
#
loop_
_entity.id
_entity.type
_entity.pdbx_description
1 polymer ?
#
loop_
_entity_poly.entity_id
_entity_poly.type
_entity_poly.pdbx_seq_one_letter_code
_entity_poly.pdbx_strand_id
1 'polypeptide(L)' 'GKLVQKNFSIQNEAGGVVKKIIKNFTAIVTGSALEIRFYWAGKGTTGLPVRGVYGPFISAISVTP' A
#
# COMPACT_ATOMS: atom_id res chain seq x y z
N GLY A 1 -9.65 11.18 7.45
CA GLY A 1 -8.81 9.98 7.64
C GLY A 1 -7.44 10.37 8.14
N LYS A 2 -6.79 9.53 8.96
CA LYS A 2 -5.42 9.72 9.44
C LYS A 2 -4.44 9.11 8.43
N LEU A 3 -3.45 9.88 7.97
CA LEU A 3 -2.38 9.35 7.12
C LEU A 3 -1.45 8.49 7.99
N VAL A 4 -1.44 7.19 7.77
CA VAL A 4 -0.59 6.24 8.53
C VAL A 4 0.73 5.94 7.82
N GLN A 5 0.77 6.05 6.50
CA GLN A 5 1.96 5.77 5.70
C GLN A 5 2.06 6.74 4.52
N LYS A 6 3.23 7.36 4.34
CA LYS A 6 3.54 8.25 3.21
C LYS A 6 4.69 7.67 2.40
N ASN A 7 4.66 7.86 1.07
CA ASN A 7 5.74 7.47 0.16
C ASN A 7 6.19 6.00 0.29
N PHE A 8 5.23 5.10 0.51
CA PHE A 8 5.51 3.68 0.70
C PHE A 8 6.05 3.03 -0.58
N SER A 9 7.18 2.33 -0.49
CA SER A 9 7.74 1.52 -1.56
C SER A 9 7.91 0.08 -1.06
N ILE A 10 7.13 -0.84 -1.62
CA ILE A 10 7.19 -2.27 -1.28
C ILE A 10 8.60 -2.81 -1.55
N GLN A 11 9.22 -2.41 -2.66
CA GLN A 11 10.56 -2.87 -3.03
C GLN A 11 11.61 -2.49 -1.98
N ASN A 12 11.55 -1.26 -1.47
CA ASN A 12 12.52 -0.76 -0.48
C ASN A 12 12.30 -1.44 0.87
N GLU A 13 11.05 -1.60 1.29
CA GLU A 13 10.68 -2.20 2.57
C GLU A 13 10.88 -3.71 2.60
N ALA A 14 10.64 -4.38 1.47
CA ALA A 14 10.85 -5.82 1.34
C ALA A 14 12.33 -6.17 1.13
N GLY A 15 13.17 -5.21 0.72
CA GLY A 15 14.58 -5.45 0.41
C GLY A 15 14.78 -6.46 -0.72
N GLY A 16 13.88 -6.45 -1.72
CA GLY A 16 13.94 -7.36 -2.87
C GLY A 16 12.56 -7.70 -3.47
N VAL A 17 12.59 -8.41 -4.59
CA VAL A 17 11.39 -8.88 -5.31
C VAL A 17 10.90 -10.20 -4.70
N VAL A 18 9.60 -10.49 -4.77
CA VAL A 18 8.96 -11.75 -4.29
C VAL A 18 9.07 -11.98 -2.78
N LYS A 19 9.35 -10.94 -2.00
CA LYS A 19 9.35 -11.01 -0.53
C LYS A 19 8.02 -10.50 0.01
N LYS A 20 7.34 -11.34 0.81
CA LYS A 20 6.12 -10.95 1.52
C LYS A 20 6.47 -9.95 2.60
N ILE A 21 5.75 -8.83 2.63
CA ILE A 21 5.79 -7.89 3.76
C ILE A 21 4.39 -7.75 4.34
N ILE A 22 4.31 -7.73 5.67
CA ILE A 22 3.06 -7.48 6.40
C ILE A 22 3.26 -6.18 7.16
N LYS A 23 2.36 -5.22 6.97
CA LYS A 23 2.34 -3.97 7.71
C LYS A 23 1.03 -3.90 8.50
N ASN A 24 1.17 -3.88 9.81
CA ASN A 24 0.04 -3.79 10.74
C ASN A 24 -0.17 -2.32 11.10
N PHE A 25 -1.40 -1.85 10.97
CA PHE A 25 -1.78 -0.51 11.36
C PHE A 25 -2.92 -0.59 12.37
N THR A 26 -2.72 0.00 13.54
CA THR A 26 -3.77 0.10 14.56
C THR A 26 -4.56 1.38 14.34
N ALA A 27 -5.88 1.26 14.23
CA ALA A 27 -6.80 2.39 14.11
C ALA A 27 -7.90 2.27 15.16
N ILE A 28 -8.24 3.40 15.80
CA ILE A 28 -9.37 3.48 16.73
C ILE A 28 -10.60 3.81 15.88
N VAL A 29 -11.57 2.89 15.85
CA VAL A 29 -12.85 3.08 15.15
C VAL A 29 -13.88 3.54 16.17
N THR A 30 -14.24 4.83 16.12
CA THR A 30 -15.25 5.43 17.02
C THR A 30 -16.69 5.27 16.53
N GLY A 31 -16.89 4.69 15.33
CA GLY A 31 -18.21 4.43 14.73
C GLY A 31 -18.35 3.00 14.21
N SER A 32 -19.21 2.79 13.20
CA SER A 32 -19.45 1.47 12.60
C SER A 32 -18.66 1.18 11.32
N ALA A 33 -17.92 2.16 10.79
CA ALA A 33 -17.22 2.06 9.52
C ALA A 33 -15.72 2.38 9.65
N LEU A 34 -14.88 1.54 9.02
CA LEU A 34 -13.44 1.78 8.84
C LEU A 34 -13.19 2.12 7.36
N GLU A 35 -12.58 3.28 7.11
CA GLU A 35 -12.23 3.71 5.76
C GLU A 35 -10.73 3.59 5.51
N ILE A 36 -10.35 2.80 4.49
CA ILE A 36 -8.96 2.60 4.06
C ILE A 36 -8.79 3.27 2.68
N ARG A 37 -7.92 4.28 2.60
CA ARG A 37 -7.65 5.01 1.35
C ARG A 37 -6.21 4.78 0.89
N PHE A 38 -6.07 4.36 -0.37
CA PHE A 38 -4.78 4.33 -1.06
C PHE A 38 -4.71 5.49 -2.04
N TYR A 39 -3.70 6.33 -1.89
CA TYR A 39 -3.44 7.42 -2.81
C TYR A 39 -2.16 7.16 -3.57
N TRP A 40 -2.26 7.14 -4.89
CA TRP A 40 -1.13 7.00 -5.80
C TRP A 40 -0.82 8.33 -6.48
N ALA A 41 0.33 8.91 -6.13
CA ALA A 41 0.77 10.20 -6.67
C ALA A 41 1.52 10.10 -8.02
N GLY A 42 1.35 9.01 -8.77
CA GLY A 42 2.02 8.82 -10.07
C GLY A 42 3.44 8.24 -10.03
N LYS A 43 3.89 7.72 -8.87
CA LYS A 43 5.20 7.07 -8.74
C LYS A 43 5.09 5.58 -9.05
N GLY A 44 5.83 5.09 -10.04
CA GLY A 44 5.69 3.73 -10.54
C GLY A 44 6.83 3.32 -11.47
N THR A 45 6.82 2.07 -11.94
CA THR A 45 7.66 1.64 -13.05
C THR A 45 7.06 2.11 -14.37
N THR A 46 7.93 2.44 -15.33
CA THR A 46 7.52 2.96 -16.65
C THR A 46 7.68 1.95 -17.78
N GLY A 47 8.19 0.75 -17.50
CA GLY A 47 8.86 -0.08 -18.52
C GLY A 47 8.45 -1.54 -18.67
N LEU A 48 7.40 -2.05 -18.03
CA LEU A 48 7.07 -3.49 -18.13
C LEU A 48 5.55 -3.77 -18.04
N PRO A 49 4.94 -4.56 -18.94
CA PRO A 49 5.42 -5.11 -20.23
C PRO A 49 5.34 -4.14 -21.41
N VAL A 50 4.64 -3.01 -21.24
CA VAL A 50 4.52 -1.93 -22.23
C VAL A 50 4.96 -0.64 -21.55
N ARG A 51 5.44 0.35 -22.31
CA ARG A 51 5.68 1.68 -21.73
C ARG A 51 4.38 2.24 -21.13
N GLY A 52 4.39 2.49 -19.84
CA GLY A 52 3.21 2.96 -19.10
C GLY A 52 3.52 3.09 -17.62
N VAL A 53 2.79 3.94 -16.90
CA VAL A 53 3.01 4.15 -15.47
C VAL A 53 2.23 3.12 -14.68
N TYR A 54 2.93 2.17 -14.05
CA TYR A 54 2.30 1.14 -13.23
C TYR A 54 2.20 1.60 -11.77
N GLY A 55 0.98 1.60 -11.24
CA GLY A 55 0.68 2.00 -9.86
C GLY A 55 1.04 0.93 -8.82
N PRO A 56 0.75 1.20 -7.53
CA PRO A 56 1.09 0.31 -6.43
C PRO A 56 0.29 -1.00 -6.53
N PHE A 57 0.97 -2.12 -6.28
CA PHE A 57 0.34 -3.43 -6.20
C PHE A 57 0.07 -3.79 -4.73
N ILE A 58 -1.20 -3.94 -4.36
CA ILE A 58 -1.61 -4.39 -3.02
C ILE A 58 -2.27 -5.75 -3.19
N SER A 59 -1.70 -6.77 -2.56
CA SER A 59 -2.18 -8.15 -2.73
C SER A 59 -3.28 -8.54 -1.75
N ALA A 60 -3.30 -7.99 -0.53
CA ALA A 60 -4.25 -8.38 0.50
C ALA A 60 -4.40 -7.29 1.58
N ILE A 61 -5.60 -7.23 2.15
CA ILE A 61 -5.94 -6.41 3.31
C ILE A 61 -6.61 -7.35 4.32
N SER A 62 -6.15 -7.32 5.57
CA SER A 62 -6.76 -8.07 6.67
C SER A 62 -7.13 -7.09 7.78
N VAL A 63 -8.31 -7.27 8.37
CA VAL A 63 -8.81 -6.44 9.47
C VAL A 63 -9.16 -7.35 10.63
N THR A 64 -8.58 -7.08 11.80
CA THR A 64 -8.83 -7.80 13.05
C THR A 64 -9.37 -6.80 14.09
N PRO A 65 -10.46 -7.14 14.81
CA PRO A 65 -11.02 -6.30 15.87
C PRO A 65 -10.09 -6.19 17.09
#